data_AF-A0A814VJ59-F1
#
_entry.id   AF-A0A814VJ59-F1
#
_cell.length_a   1.000
_cell.length_b   1.000
_cell.length_c   1.000
_cell.angle_alpha   90.00
_cell.angle_beta   90.00
_cell.angle_gamma   90.00
#
_symmetry.space_group_name_H-M   'P 1'
#
loop_
_entity.id
_entity.type
_entity.pdbx_description
1 polymer ?
#
loop_
_entity_poly.entity_id
_entity_poly.type
_entity_poly.pdbx_seq_one_letter_code
_entity_poly.pdbx_strand_id
1 'polypeptide(L)'
;MDSNNKTSMENINEPVRKRMRPDPSSDNNPEESVGITQFLSNHDGFDGIIKYRYSDFLVNEISSDGSIIHLTDLSCPNFDQNKSNSLTNVPLSEEIIDRLKTLSQTHDKDLISIPANDLTKEQRTSIHHFVRSIDINLKSELINGSIQITYQPIANQTRRSTEQWPDKTKPYLKFVLYKENRDTMDTIQSIGALLNMNTSLFQYAGIKDKRGKTCQEVTIHKVLPNKFKNLNQRLSAVKVGNFQLCQNPLRLGQLQGNRFEIFIRNISIESNENIQIYVTNWIEKGFINYFGLQRFGSRTLATQTVGKYLLQHDWSQAINAILAYDETITQEWLRNLLNQWNKTHDIKTILDGTIPYRRSIEVDLLRGLQKHDQTNLIGALSSIPRNTRLLYLHAYQSMIWNKIVSKRLITYGNEILIGDLYINDITNDTNVFYVTENNRNNIKIEQIVLPLPGYDIKYPLNDIHSWYKDLLNEDGINIDQMKYHVKDYSLPGNYRQFIVRPGQVDYRIVYYDNINEDPLQSDYDRLMNHNNNLKSELNTYKGLILAFSLPKSSYATMALREILHRNESKLQTHHQQQEQSSLTNETIINQEEEIEEIEDVVL
;
A
#
# COMPACT_ATOMS: atom_id res chain seq x y z
N MET A 1 44.81 0.58 13.70
CA MET A 1 45.74 1.08 12.66
C MET A 1 44.88 1.67 11.58
N ASP A 2 44.70 2.98 11.68
CA ASP A 2 43.91 3.81 10.78
C ASP A 2 44.70 4.07 9.50
N SER A 3 44.28 3.45 8.38
CA SER A 3 44.55 3.94 7.02
C SER A 3 43.91 2.99 6.01
N ASN A 4 42.81 3.43 5.38
CA ASN A 4 42.37 3.12 4.00
C ASN A 4 40.84 3.17 3.90
N ASN A 5 40.26 4.37 3.85
CA ASN A 5 38.92 4.59 3.29
C ASN A 5 38.85 5.99 2.67
N LYS A 6 39.77 6.24 1.72
CA LYS A 6 39.62 7.32 0.74
C LYS A 6 39.16 6.68 -0.56
N THR A 7 37.86 6.44 -0.69
CA THR A 7 37.23 6.13 -1.97
C THR A 7 36.96 7.48 -2.65
N SER A 8 37.85 7.90 -3.54
CA SER A 8 37.70 9.11 -4.37
C SER A 8 36.71 8.85 -5.53
N MET A 9 36.12 9.92 -6.07
CA MET A 9 35.18 9.88 -7.22
C MET A 9 35.77 9.27 -8.51
N GLU A 10 37.08 9.01 -8.57
CA GLU A 10 37.73 8.34 -9.72
C GLU A 10 37.08 6.98 -10.03
N ASN A 11 36.55 6.27 -9.02
CA ASN A 11 35.85 4.99 -9.22
C ASN A 11 34.36 5.11 -9.65
N ILE A 12 33.75 6.29 -9.52
CA ILE A 12 32.38 6.55 -10.01
C ILE A 12 32.43 6.95 -11.49
N ASN A 13 33.48 7.68 -11.88
CA ASN A 13 33.71 8.17 -13.24
C ASN A 13 34.47 7.19 -14.14
N GLU A 14 34.95 6.05 -13.62
CA GLU A 14 35.44 4.98 -14.49
C GLU A 14 34.28 4.52 -15.38
N PRO A 15 34.43 4.53 -16.72
CA PRO A 15 33.44 3.89 -17.57
C PRO A 15 33.32 2.46 -17.08
N VAL A 16 32.11 2.07 -16.67
CA VAL A 16 31.78 0.68 -16.33
C VAL A 16 32.51 -0.18 -17.34
N ARG A 17 33.59 -0.89 -16.92
CA ARG A 17 34.23 -1.90 -17.77
C ARG A 17 33.08 -2.66 -18.35
N LYS A 18 32.89 -2.64 -19.68
CA LYS A 18 31.79 -3.32 -20.38
C LYS A 18 31.65 -4.69 -19.73
N ARG A 19 30.75 -4.82 -18.74
CA ARG A 19 30.35 -6.13 -18.27
C ARG A 19 29.77 -6.71 -19.54
N MET A 20 30.28 -7.87 -19.93
CA MET A 20 29.65 -8.66 -20.98
C MET A 20 28.16 -8.54 -20.73
N ARG A 21 27.44 -7.98 -21.72
CA ARG A 21 25.99 -8.10 -21.73
C ARG A 21 25.73 -9.58 -21.38
N PRO A 22 24.84 -9.88 -20.43
CA PRO A 22 24.27 -11.22 -20.42
C PRO A 22 23.90 -11.51 -21.87
N ASP A 23 24.42 -12.61 -22.38
CA ASP A 23 24.18 -13.02 -23.75
C ASP A 23 22.67 -12.86 -24.02
N PRO A 24 22.25 -12.15 -25.08
CA PRO A 24 20.83 -12.04 -25.41
C PRO A 24 20.17 -13.41 -25.66
N SER A 25 20.99 -14.46 -25.81
CA SER A 25 20.56 -15.86 -25.90
C SER A 25 20.45 -16.60 -24.55
N SER A 26 20.74 -15.98 -23.41
CA SER A 26 20.35 -16.55 -22.10
C SER A 26 18.92 -16.12 -21.79
N ASP A 27 17.97 -17.03 -22.02
CA ASP A 27 16.62 -17.05 -21.42
C ASP A 27 16.73 -17.09 -19.87
N ASN A 28 17.29 -16.05 -19.25
CA ASN A 28 17.40 -15.96 -17.80
C ASN A 28 16.01 -15.65 -17.24
N ASN A 29 15.30 -16.71 -16.88
CA ASN A 29 14.06 -16.65 -16.12
C ASN A 29 14.23 -15.71 -14.90
N PRO A 30 13.53 -14.56 -14.84
CA PRO A 30 13.70 -13.59 -13.76
C PRO A 30 13.49 -14.20 -12.37
N GLU A 31 12.63 -15.22 -12.24
CA GLU A 31 12.41 -15.96 -11.00
C GLU A 31 13.66 -16.69 -10.51
N GLU A 32 14.38 -17.37 -11.41
CA GLU A 32 15.59 -18.11 -11.06
C GLU A 32 16.69 -17.18 -10.55
N SER A 33 16.79 -15.98 -11.14
CA SER A 33 17.77 -14.97 -10.70
C SER A 33 17.60 -14.54 -9.24
N VAL A 34 16.39 -14.72 -8.68
CA VAL A 34 16.06 -14.39 -7.29
C VAL A 34 15.73 -15.64 -6.45
N GLY A 35 16.08 -16.82 -6.94
CA GLY A 35 15.96 -18.07 -6.20
C GLY A 35 14.55 -18.63 -6.09
N ILE A 36 13.62 -18.25 -6.98
CA ILE A 36 12.27 -18.82 -7.04
C ILE A 36 12.29 -19.94 -8.08
N THR A 37 12.44 -21.20 -7.64
CA THR A 37 12.67 -22.31 -8.59
C THR A 37 11.81 -23.54 -8.38
N GLN A 38 11.17 -23.69 -7.23
CA GLN A 38 10.43 -24.91 -6.86
C GLN A 38 8.92 -24.69 -6.81
N PHE A 39 8.17 -25.79 -6.83
CA PHE A 39 6.72 -25.88 -6.56
C PHE A 39 6.49 -27.00 -5.53
N LEU A 40 5.37 -26.98 -4.80
CA LEU A 40 5.00 -28.10 -3.90
C LEU A 40 4.18 -29.18 -4.64
N SER A 41 3.36 -28.75 -5.59
CA SER A 41 2.54 -29.60 -6.42
C SER A 41 3.33 -30.17 -7.59
N ASN A 42 2.89 -31.34 -8.05
CA ASN A 42 3.40 -31.99 -9.24
C ASN A 42 2.21 -32.20 -10.19
N HIS A 43 1.86 -31.17 -10.93
CA HIS A 43 0.83 -31.20 -11.96
C HIS A 43 1.28 -30.39 -13.18
N ASP A 44 0.70 -30.66 -14.35
CA ASP A 44 1.12 -30.04 -15.62
C ASP A 44 0.88 -28.52 -15.67
N GLY A 45 0.02 -28.02 -14.77
CA GLY A 45 -0.35 -26.61 -14.70
C GLY A 45 -1.21 -26.19 -15.89
N PHE A 46 -1.55 -24.92 -15.92
CA PHE A 46 -2.34 -24.32 -16.99
C PHE A 46 -2.08 -22.82 -17.08
N ASP A 47 -2.20 -22.29 -18.29
CA ASP A 47 -2.04 -20.87 -18.54
C ASP A 47 -3.32 -20.11 -18.19
N GLY A 48 -3.16 -18.83 -17.88
CA GLY A 48 -4.23 -17.93 -17.55
C GLY A 48 -3.70 -16.51 -17.37
N ILE A 49 -4.54 -15.52 -17.66
CA ILE A 49 -4.16 -14.11 -17.63
C ILE A 49 -4.62 -13.51 -16.30
N ILE A 50 -3.67 -12.99 -15.52
CA ILE A 50 -3.93 -12.32 -14.24
C ILE A 50 -3.81 -10.82 -14.43
N LYS A 51 -4.61 -10.04 -13.67
CA LYS A 51 -4.56 -8.56 -13.64
C LYS A 51 -4.72 -7.94 -15.05
N TYR A 52 -5.44 -8.60 -15.97
CA TYR A 52 -5.75 -8.05 -17.29
C TYR A 52 -6.42 -6.68 -17.12
N ARG A 53 -7.48 -6.61 -16.32
CA ARG A 53 -8.03 -5.37 -15.76
C ARG A 53 -7.68 -5.27 -14.27
N TYR A 54 -7.62 -4.06 -13.72
CA TYR A 54 -7.44 -3.89 -12.26
C TYR A 54 -8.64 -4.40 -11.45
N SER A 55 -9.81 -4.48 -12.08
CA SER A 55 -11.04 -5.07 -11.54
C SER A 55 -10.97 -6.60 -11.37
N ASP A 56 -9.99 -7.27 -11.98
CA ASP A 56 -9.76 -8.72 -11.83
C ASP A 56 -9.10 -9.08 -10.50
N PHE A 57 -8.75 -8.08 -9.69
CA PHE A 57 -7.95 -8.26 -8.50
C PHE A 57 -8.54 -7.45 -7.36
N LEU A 58 -9.41 -8.08 -6.57
CA LEU A 58 -10.00 -7.48 -5.38
C LEU A 58 -9.19 -7.88 -4.15
N VAL A 59 -8.96 -6.93 -3.25
CA VAL A 59 -8.22 -7.16 -2.00
C VAL A 59 -8.94 -6.50 -0.83
N ASN A 60 -9.34 -7.28 0.16
CA ASN A 60 -9.92 -6.79 1.41
C ASN A 60 -8.96 -7.12 2.56
N GLU A 61 -8.58 -6.11 3.35
CA GLU A 61 -7.77 -6.32 4.54
C GLU A 61 -8.49 -7.23 5.55
N ILE A 62 -7.74 -8.10 6.23
CA ILE A 62 -8.24 -8.85 7.39
C ILE A 62 -7.66 -8.18 8.63
N SER A 63 -8.55 -7.60 9.44
CA SER A 63 -8.16 -6.80 10.60
C SER A 63 -7.55 -7.67 11.71
N SER A 64 -7.08 -7.03 12.78
CA SER A 64 -6.47 -7.72 13.91
C SER A 64 -7.42 -8.68 14.65
N ASP A 65 -8.74 -8.49 14.53
CA ASP A 65 -9.74 -9.37 15.14
C ASP A 65 -10.20 -10.50 14.19
N GLY A 66 -9.66 -10.56 12.97
CA GLY A 66 -10.01 -11.56 11.97
C GLY A 66 -11.17 -11.17 11.04
N SER A 67 -11.81 -10.01 11.24
CA SER A 67 -12.85 -9.51 10.35
C SER A 67 -12.29 -9.08 8.99
N ILE A 68 -13.01 -9.43 7.92
CA ILE A 68 -12.72 -8.96 6.57
C ILE A 68 -13.31 -7.56 6.41
N ILE A 69 -12.47 -6.62 6.01
CA ILE A 69 -12.83 -5.21 5.92
C ILE A 69 -13.55 -4.94 4.60
N HIS A 70 -14.80 -4.52 4.71
CA HIS A 70 -15.62 -4.12 3.58
C HIS A 70 -16.06 -2.67 3.68
N LEU A 71 -16.17 -2.00 2.52
CA LEU A 71 -16.84 -0.71 2.43
C LEU A 71 -18.34 -0.98 2.26
N THR A 72 -19.13 -0.68 3.29
CA THR A 72 -20.58 -0.98 3.32
C THR A 72 -21.44 0.24 3.62
N ASP A 73 -20.83 1.37 3.99
CA ASP A 73 -21.57 2.61 4.24
C ASP A 73 -20.74 3.83 3.87
N LEU A 74 -21.29 4.71 3.02
CA LEU A 74 -20.67 5.99 2.63
C LEU A 74 -21.17 7.17 3.48
N SER A 75 -22.12 6.93 4.39
CA SER A 75 -22.73 7.96 5.21
C SER A 75 -21.71 8.58 6.17
N CYS A 76 -21.84 9.89 6.38
CA CYS A 76 -21.00 10.63 7.30
C CYS A 76 -21.79 10.85 8.60
N PRO A 77 -21.46 10.16 9.70
CA PRO A 77 -22.24 10.28 10.94
C PRO A 77 -22.04 11.68 11.53
N ASN A 78 -23.15 12.28 11.98
CA ASN A 78 -23.11 13.59 12.60
C ASN A 78 -22.90 13.45 14.12
N PHE A 79 -21.65 13.54 14.57
CA PHE A 79 -21.32 13.43 15.99
C PHE A 79 -21.68 14.67 16.84
N ASP A 80 -22.29 15.70 16.24
CA ASP A 80 -22.77 16.90 16.95
C ASP A 80 -24.12 16.69 17.68
N GLN A 81 -24.85 15.62 17.39
CA GLN A 81 -26.24 15.42 17.86
C GLN A 81 -26.41 15.13 19.36
N ASN A 82 -25.32 14.88 20.10
CA ASN A 82 -25.42 14.79 21.57
C ASN A 82 -25.75 16.13 22.25
N LYS A 83 -25.83 17.25 21.48
CA LYS A 83 -26.35 18.54 21.95
C LYS A 83 -27.82 18.83 21.56
N SER A 84 -28.42 18.10 20.63
CA SER A 84 -29.77 18.45 20.13
C SER A 84 -30.92 17.95 21.01
N ASN A 85 -30.69 16.94 21.86
CA ASN A 85 -31.72 16.43 22.78
C ASN A 85 -32.03 17.36 23.96
N SER A 86 -31.31 18.48 24.13
CA SER A 86 -31.60 19.50 25.16
C SER A 86 -32.45 20.68 24.67
N LEU A 87 -32.92 20.69 23.42
CA LEU A 87 -33.61 21.84 22.80
C LEU A 87 -35.14 21.81 22.91
N THR A 88 -35.76 20.81 23.55
CA THR A 88 -37.22 20.66 23.62
C THR A 88 -37.91 21.41 24.78
N ASN A 89 -37.15 21.97 25.73
CA ASN A 89 -37.70 22.67 26.91
C ASN A 89 -37.24 24.15 26.98
N VAL A 90 -37.44 24.92 25.92
CA VAL A 90 -37.14 26.36 25.93
C VAL A 90 -38.45 27.13 26.16
N PRO A 91 -38.56 27.98 27.20
CA PRO A 91 -39.80 28.67 27.55
C PRO A 91 -40.01 29.90 26.65
N LEU A 92 -40.18 29.69 25.35
CA LEU A 92 -40.50 30.73 24.37
C LEU A 92 -41.86 30.44 23.73
N SER A 93 -42.67 31.48 23.55
CA SER A 93 -43.91 31.37 22.80
C SER A 93 -43.63 31.13 21.31
N GLU A 94 -44.51 30.41 20.62
CA GLU A 94 -44.40 30.14 19.18
C GLU A 94 -44.29 31.44 18.35
N GLU A 95 -44.95 32.51 18.80
CA GLU A 95 -44.87 33.84 18.18
C GLU A 95 -43.46 34.43 18.20
N ILE A 96 -42.71 34.28 19.31
CA ILE A 96 -41.34 34.78 19.42
C ILE A 96 -40.39 33.94 18.55
N ILE A 97 -40.63 32.62 18.48
CA ILE A 97 -39.85 31.71 17.64
C ILE A 97 -40.02 32.08 16.15
N ASP A 98 -41.25 32.39 15.72
CA ASP A 98 -41.51 32.80 14.35
C ASP A 98 -40.85 34.13 14.03
N ARG A 99 -40.96 35.13 14.93
CA ARG A 99 -40.27 36.42 14.77
C ARG A 99 -38.76 36.29 14.71
N LEU A 100 -38.14 35.37 15.46
CA LEU A 100 -36.69 35.11 15.39
C LEU A 100 -36.28 34.52 14.04
N LYS A 101 -37.10 33.64 13.46
CA LYS A 101 -36.89 33.10 12.10
C LYS A 101 -37.07 34.18 11.05
N THR A 102 -38.10 35.02 11.18
CA THR A 102 -38.30 36.17 10.29
C THR A 102 -37.12 37.13 10.35
N LEU A 103 -36.64 37.47 11.56
CA LEU A 103 -35.49 38.37 11.76
C LEU A 103 -34.20 37.83 11.11
N SER A 104 -33.99 36.51 11.18
CA SER A 104 -32.88 35.83 10.48
C SER A 104 -33.02 35.89 8.95
N GLN A 105 -34.26 35.79 8.42
CA GLN A 105 -34.51 35.81 6.97
C GLN A 105 -34.48 37.23 6.38
N THR A 106 -35.03 38.22 7.07
CA THR A 106 -35.11 39.61 6.59
C THR A 106 -33.81 40.38 6.78
N HIS A 107 -32.90 39.86 7.61
CA HIS A 107 -31.62 40.51 7.96
C HIS A 107 -31.80 41.92 8.55
N ASP A 108 -32.98 42.17 9.14
CA ASP A 108 -33.37 43.49 9.61
C ASP A 108 -32.77 43.78 10.99
N LYS A 109 -32.68 45.06 11.36
CA LYS A 109 -32.10 45.49 12.65
C LYS A 109 -33.13 45.54 13.79
N ASP A 110 -34.27 44.91 13.61
CA ASP A 110 -35.34 44.89 14.58
C ASP A 110 -34.90 44.23 15.90
N LEU A 111 -35.28 44.89 17.00
CA LEU A 111 -34.96 44.46 18.35
C LEU A 111 -36.11 43.59 18.90
N ILE A 112 -35.82 42.33 19.21
CA ILE A 112 -36.76 41.46 19.94
C ILE A 112 -36.38 41.50 21.42
N SER A 113 -37.32 41.90 22.29
CA SER A 113 -37.11 41.95 23.74
C SER A 113 -37.99 40.93 24.45
N ILE A 114 -37.39 40.02 25.20
CA ILE A 114 -38.06 38.97 25.98
C ILE A 114 -37.94 39.31 27.47
N PRO A 115 -39.03 39.53 28.21
CA PRO A 115 -38.98 39.78 29.65
C PRO A 115 -38.31 38.62 30.38
N ALA A 116 -37.34 38.89 31.25
CA ALA A 116 -36.56 37.86 31.94
C ALA A 116 -36.64 37.95 33.47
N ASN A 117 -37.55 38.76 34.00
CA ASN A 117 -37.71 39.00 35.44
C ASN A 117 -38.15 37.74 36.21
N ASP A 118 -38.94 36.88 35.57
CA ASP A 118 -39.47 35.63 36.17
C ASP A 118 -38.66 34.39 35.76
N LEU A 119 -37.54 34.56 35.04
CA LEU A 119 -36.74 33.45 34.50
C LEU A 119 -35.53 33.11 35.38
N THR A 120 -35.36 31.83 35.68
CA THR A 120 -34.16 31.32 36.34
C THR A 120 -32.91 31.53 35.48
N LYS A 121 -31.72 31.48 36.10
CA LYS A 121 -30.45 31.58 35.37
C LYS A 121 -30.33 30.49 34.29
N GLU A 122 -30.77 29.27 34.59
CA GLU A 122 -30.77 28.12 33.67
C GLU A 122 -31.68 28.34 32.46
N GLN A 123 -32.89 28.88 32.69
CA GLN A 123 -33.83 29.22 31.60
C GLN A 123 -33.33 30.37 30.73
N ARG A 124 -32.68 31.38 31.32
CA ARG A 124 -32.04 32.45 30.52
C ARG A 124 -30.93 31.89 29.64
N THR A 125 -30.09 31.01 30.19
CA THR A 125 -29.02 30.34 29.43
C THR A 125 -29.57 29.44 28.31
N SER A 126 -30.68 28.73 28.52
CA SER A 126 -31.30 27.91 27.46
C SER A 126 -31.87 28.77 26.33
N ILE A 127 -32.45 29.93 26.62
CA ILE A 127 -32.90 30.89 25.60
C ILE A 127 -31.70 31.40 24.76
N HIS A 128 -30.59 31.79 25.38
CA HIS A 128 -29.38 32.21 24.65
C HIS A 128 -28.84 31.10 23.73
N HIS A 129 -28.85 29.85 24.20
CA HIS A 129 -28.45 28.70 23.37
C HIS A 129 -29.41 28.45 22.21
N PHE A 130 -30.72 28.56 22.44
CA PHE A 130 -31.74 28.37 21.43
C PHE A 130 -31.67 29.43 20.33
N VAL A 131 -31.56 30.71 20.69
CA VAL A 131 -31.40 31.81 19.74
C VAL A 131 -30.19 31.61 18.84
N ARG A 132 -29.05 31.20 19.42
CA ARG A 132 -27.83 30.88 18.67
C ARG A 132 -27.95 29.64 17.80
N SER A 133 -28.84 28.72 18.13
CA SER A 133 -29.12 27.53 17.32
C SER A 133 -29.97 27.83 16.08
N ILE A 134 -30.79 28.88 16.13
CA ILE A 134 -31.60 29.34 14.98
C ILE A 134 -30.71 30.00 13.94
N ASP A 135 -29.91 30.99 14.34
CA ASP A 135 -28.96 31.67 13.45
C ASP A 135 -27.80 32.22 14.28
N ILE A 136 -26.58 32.01 13.79
CA ILE A 136 -25.35 32.47 14.44
C ILE A 136 -25.22 34.01 14.44
N ASN A 137 -25.91 34.68 13.52
CA ASN A 137 -25.93 36.15 13.42
C ASN A 137 -26.92 36.80 14.41
N LEU A 138 -27.73 36.01 15.13
CA LEU A 138 -28.59 36.53 16.19
C LEU A 138 -27.83 36.62 17.51
N LYS A 139 -27.55 37.85 17.95
CA LYS A 139 -26.90 38.12 19.23
C LYS A 139 -27.96 38.38 20.29
N SER A 140 -27.83 37.71 21.44
CA SER A 140 -28.73 37.86 22.58
C SER A 140 -27.97 38.36 23.80
N GLU A 141 -28.44 39.45 24.42
CA GLU A 141 -27.83 40.08 25.59
C GLU A 141 -28.87 40.39 26.66
N LEU A 142 -28.51 40.27 27.94
CA LEU A 142 -29.39 40.63 29.05
C LEU A 142 -29.18 42.12 29.38
N ILE A 143 -30.17 42.95 29.08
CA ILE A 143 -30.12 44.40 29.30
C ILE A 143 -31.36 44.79 30.11
N ASN A 144 -31.17 45.44 31.26
CA ASN A 144 -32.26 45.99 32.09
C ASN A 144 -33.40 44.99 32.42
N GLY A 145 -33.08 43.70 32.66
CA GLY A 145 -34.08 42.68 33.04
C GLY A 145 -34.83 42.03 31.86
N SER A 146 -34.48 42.34 30.61
CA SER A 146 -34.96 41.62 29.42
C SER A 146 -33.81 41.05 28.59
N ILE A 147 -34.06 39.94 27.91
CA ILE A 147 -33.15 39.38 26.89
C ILE A 147 -33.46 40.09 25.58
N GLN A 148 -32.52 40.92 25.14
CA GLN A 148 -32.58 41.66 23.88
C GLN A 148 -31.86 40.87 22.79
N ILE A 149 -32.53 40.65 21.67
CA ILE A 149 -32.03 39.89 20.52
C ILE A 149 -32.01 40.81 19.30
N THR A 150 -30.84 40.88 18.65
CA THR A 150 -30.63 41.68 17.44
C THR A 150 -29.85 40.88 16.40
N TYR A 151 -30.13 41.13 15.13
CA TYR A 151 -29.32 40.63 14.03
C TYR A 151 -28.01 41.44 13.90
N GLN A 152 -26.86 40.77 14.03
CA GLN A 152 -25.54 41.34 13.82
C GLN A 152 -24.75 40.45 12.84
N PRO A 153 -24.57 40.88 11.58
CA PRO A 153 -23.81 40.10 10.61
C PRO A 153 -22.34 40.02 11.02
N ILE A 154 -21.80 38.80 11.08
CA ILE A 154 -20.41 38.55 11.50
C ILE A 154 -19.46 38.93 10.37
N ALA A 155 -18.84 40.11 10.45
CA ALA A 155 -17.72 40.48 9.59
C ALA A 155 -16.45 39.72 10.01
N ASN A 156 -15.91 38.92 9.08
CA ASN A 156 -14.53 38.39 9.06
C ASN A 156 -13.93 37.91 10.39
N GLN A 157 -14.61 36.99 11.10
CA GLN A 157 -13.92 36.06 11.99
C GLN A 157 -13.68 34.75 11.25
N THR A 158 -12.41 34.45 10.98
CA THR A 158 -11.94 33.13 10.59
C THR A 158 -12.61 32.07 11.45
N ARG A 159 -13.47 31.25 10.84
CA ARG A 159 -14.14 30.10 11.47
C ARG A 159 -13.09 29.13 12.03
N ARG A 160 -12.67 29.33 13.28
CA ARG A 160 -12.30 28.19 14.12
C ARG A 160 -13.59 27.66 14.69
N SER A 161 -14.25 26.73 13.98
CA SER A 161 -15.13 25.81 14.70
C SER A 161 -14.19 25.06 15.66
N THR A 162 -14.22 25.42 16.93
CA THR A 162 -13.77 24.51 17.98
C THR A 162 -14.87 23.46 18.08
N GLU A 163 -15.02 22.64 17.03
CA GLU A 163 -15.75 21.39 17.11
C GLU A 163 -15.07 20.58 18.21
N GLN A 164 -15.73 20.55 19.36
CA GLN A 164 -15.23 19.87 20.53
C GLN A 164 -15.26 18.38 20.22
N TRP A 165 -14.11 17.71 20.39
CA TRP A 165 -14.00 16.28 20.10
C TRP A 165 -15.06 15.48 20.89
N PRO A 166 -15.91 14.66 20.22
CA PRO A 166 -17.10 14.04 20.82
C PRO A 166 -16.79 13.11 21.99
N ASP A 167 -15.72 12.33 21.90
CA ASP A 167 -15.36 11.33 22.91
C ASP A 167 -13.86 11.38 23.20
N LYS A 168 -13.49 11.95 24.35
CA LYS A 168 -12.09 12.06 24.77
C LYS A 168 -11.40 10.70 24.97
N THR A 169 -12.15 9.62 25.20
CA THR A 169 -11.59 8.27 25.35
C THR A 169 -11.25 7.63 24.00
N LYS A 170 -11.81 8.15 22.90
CA LYS A 170 -11.59 7.66 21.54
C LYS A 170 -11.04 8.77 20.64
N PRO A 171 -9.73 9.09 20.73
CA PRO A 171 -9.14 10.24 20.05
C PRO A 171 -8.90 10.07 18.55
N TYR A 172 -9.21 8.89 17.99
CA TYR A 172 -9.01 8.58 16.59
C TYR A 172 -10.34 8.35 15.89
N LEU A 173 -10.42 8.78 14.63
CA LEU A 173 -11.44 8.36 13.69
C LEU A 173 -10.89 7.21 12.85
N LYS A 174 -11.55 6.07 12.89
CA LYS A 174 -11.36 4.92 12.00
C LYS A 174 -12.35 5.00 10.84
N PHE A 175 -11.91 4.65 9.64
CA PHE A 175 -12.74 4.56 8.46
C PHE A 175 -12.17 3.52 7.49
N VAL A 176 -13.01 3.04 6.57
CA VAL A 176 -12.58 2.16 5.47
C VAL A 176 -12.21 3.02 4.27
N LEU A 177 -11.02 2.77 3.73
CA LEU A 177 -10.51 3.33 2.50
C LEU A 177 -10.66 2.30 1.37
N TYR A 178 -11.50 2.62 0.39
CA TYR A 178 -11.59 1.94 -0.89
C TYR A 178 -10.81 2.72 -1.95
N LYS A 179 -9.99 2.03 -2.75
CA LYS A 179 -9.24 2.63 -3.86
C LYS A 179 -9.20 1.70 -5.07
N GLU A 180 -9.22 2.27 -6.27
CA GLU A 180 -9.11 1.56 -7.54
C GLU A 180 -7.86 2.02 -8.30
N ASN A 181 -7.00 1.09 -8.71
CA ASN A 181 -5.81 1.36 -9.51
C ASN A 181 -4.86 2.44 -8.94
N ARG A 182 -4.78 2.57 -7.61
CA ARG A 182 -3.96 3.60 -6.92
C ARG A 182 -3.12 3.01 -5.80
N ASP A 183 -1.94 3.59 -5.59
CA ASP A 183 -1.09 3.28 -4.44
C ASP A 183 -1.69 3.87 -3.15
N THR A 184 -1.54 3.16 -2.02
CA THR A 184 -2.07 3.58 -0.71
C THR A 184 -1.48 4.94 -0.29
N MET A 185 -0.17 5.13 -0.41
CA MET A 185 0.49 6.38 0.00
C MET A 185 0.09 7.55 -0.88
N ASP A 186 0.02 7.36 -2.20
CA ASP A 186 -0.44 8.40 -3.14
C ASP A 186 -1.90 8.78 -2.89
N THR A 187 -2.72 7.80 -2.51
CA THR A 187 -4.12 8.01 -2.13
C THR A 187 -4.22 8.86 -0.87
N ILE A 188 -3.47 8.51 0.18
CA ILE A 188 -3.42 9.28 1.42
C ILE A 188 -2.87 10.69 1.19
N GLN A 189 -1.88 10.87 0.33
CA GLN A 189 -1.37 12.19 -0.06
C GLN A 189 -2.45 13.03 -0.74
N SER A 190 -3.21 12.44 -1.66
CA SER A 190 -4.33 13.12 -2.34
C SER A 190 -5.41 13.53 -1.34
N ILE A 191 -5.80 12.62 -0.43
CA ILE A 191 -6.77 12.92 0.63
C ILE A 191 -6.25 14.03 1.55
N GLY A 192 -4.99 13.94 2.00
CA GLY A 192 -4.36 14.96 2.85
C GLY A 192 -4.33 16.33 2.20
N ALA A 193 -3.99 16.42 0.91
CA ALA A 193 -4.03 17.67 0.15
C ALA A 193 -5.45 18.24 0.06
N LEU A 194 -6.45 17.41 -0.25
CA LEU A 194 -7.85 17.86 -0.34
C LEU A 194 -8.42 18.35 0.99
N LEU A 195 -7.94 17.78 2.10
CA LEU A 195 -8.37 18.12 3.47
C LEU A 195 -7.49 19.20 4.13
N ASN A 196 -6.41 19.65 3.46
CA ASN A 196 -5.36 20.50 4.04
C ASN A 196 -4.76 19.94 5.33
N MET A 197 -4.41 18.65 5.32
CA MET A 197 -3.90 17.90 6.46
C MET A 197 -2.55 17.24 6.17
N ASN A 198 -1.74 17.11 7.22
CA ASN A 198 -0.48 16.38 7.13
C ASN A 198 -0.74 14.87 7.02
N THR A 199 -0.08 14.21 6.06
CA THR A 199 -0.22 12.77 5.80
C THR A 199 0.25 11.89 6.96
N SER A 200 1.13 12.39 7.82
CA SER A 200 1.59 11.69 9.03
C SER A 200 0.47 11.46 10.08
N LEU A 201 -0.66 12.16 9.95
CA LEU A 201 -1.82 11.93 10.82
C LEU A 201 -2.58 10.65 10.48
N PHE A 202 -2.44 10.16 9.25
CA PHE A 202 -3.09 8.94 8.78
C PHE A 202 -2.22 7.73 9.16
N GLN A 203 -2.84 6.73 9.77
CA GLN A 203 -2.19 5.47 10.12
C GLN A 203 -3.00 4.29 9.58
N TYR A 204 -2.29 3.28 9.07
CA TYR A 204 -2.85 2.08 8.44
C TYR A 204 -1.98 0.87 8.76
N ALA A 205 -2.55 -0.33 8.66
CA ALA A 205 -1.85 -1.56 9.03
C ALA A 205 -0.90 -2.08 7.94
N GLY A 206 -1.14 -1.73 6.68
CA GLY A 206 -0.24 -2.05 5.56
C GLY A 206 -0.66 -1.40 4.25
N ILE A 207 0.27 -1.32 3.31
CA ILE A 207 -0.01 -0.92 1.92
C ILE A 207 -0.73 -2.05 1.17
N LYS A 208 -1.50 -1.69 0.15
CA LYS A 208 -2.24 -2.64 -0.70
C LYS A 208 -1.85 -2.45 -2.16
N ASP A 209 -2.07 -3.47 -2.98
CA ASP A 209 -1.77 -3.46 -4.43
C ASP A 209 -2.28 -2.18 -5.10
N LYS A 210 -1.43 -1.56 -5.93
CA LYS A 210 -1.84 -0.44 -6.79
C LYS A 210 -2.87 -0.92 -7.82
N ARG A 211 -2.51 -1.91 -8.64
CA ARG A 211 -3.36 -2.49 -9.69
C ARG A 211 -4.35 -3.48 -9.10
N GLY A 212 -5.44 -2.95 -8.56
CA GLY A 212 -6.52 -3.69 -7.92
C GLY A 212 -7.64 -2.75 -7.49
N LYS A 213 -8.75 -3.32 -7.04
CA LYS A 213 -9.75 -2.61 -6.22
C LYS A 213 -9.58 -3.10 -4.78
N THR A 214 -9.24 -2.20 -3.85
CA THR A 214 -8.79 -2.62 -2.51
C THR A 214 -9.50 -1.88 -1.39
N CYS A 215 -9.87 -2.60 -0.33
CA CYS A 215 -10.41 -2.07 0.93
C CYS A 215 -9.41 -2.28 2.07
N GLN A 216 -9.18 -1.23 2.86
CA GLN A 216 -8.35 -1.30 4.07
C GLN A 216 -8.85 -0.34 5.15
N GLU A 217 -8.53 -0.60 6.41
CA GLU A 217 -8.80 0.36 7.47
C GLU A 217 -7.73 1.45 7.53
N VAL A 218 -8.18 2.65 7.88
CA VAL A 218 -7.33 3.82 8.14
C VAL A 218 -7.81 4.49 9.41
N THR A 219 -6.87 4.98 10.21
CA THR A 219 -7.15 5.79 11.40
C THR A 219 -6.52 7.17 11.26
N ILE A 220 -7.19 8.20 11.78
CA ILE A 220 -6.69 9.58 11.79
C ILE A 220 -6.95 10.23 13.14
N HIS A 221 -5.96 10.93 13.68
CA HIS A 221 -6.05 11.56 15.00
C HIS A 221 -6.86 12.86 14.97
N LYS A 222 -7.91 12.94 15.80
CA LYS A 222 -8.72 14.15 16.05
C LYS A 222 -9.27 14.84 14.79
N VAL A 223 -9.76 14.06 13.82
CA VAL A 223 -10.48 14.58 12.64
C VAL A 223 -11.88 13.98 12.61
N LEU A 224 -12.91 14.83 12.47
CA LEU A 224 -14.30 14.39 12.43
C LEU A 224 -14.73 14.00 11.01
N PRO A 225 -15.69 13.06 10.86
CA PRO A 225 -16.19 12.62 9.56
C PRO A 225 -16.69 13.76 8.67
N ASN A 226 -17.24 14.83 9.25
CA ASN A 226 -17.75 15.99 8.49
C ASN A 226 -16.69 16.60 7.55
N LYS A 227 -15.40 16.48 7.88
CA LYS A 227 -14.30 16.89 6.99
C LYS A 227 -14.23 16.09 5.70
N PHE A 228 -14.70 14.85 5.69
CA PHE A 228 -14.71 13.93 4.56
C PHE A 228 -15.99 14.01 3.70
N LYS A 229 -17.01 14.80 4.09
CA LYS A 229 -18.34 14.83 3.46
C LYS A 229 -18.32 14.95 1.93
N ASN A 230 -17.42 15.76 1.38
CA ASN A 230 -17.32 15.99 -0.06
C ASN A 230 -16.17 15.21 -0.74
N LEU A 231 -15.43 14.39 0.01
CA LEU A 231 -14.26 13.69 -0.50
C LEU A 231 -14.64 12.67 -1.58
N ASN A 232 -15.70 11.89 -1.31
CA ASN A 232 -16.18 10.83 -2.21
C ASN A 232 -16.66 11.35 -3.57
N GLN A 233 -17.09 12.62 -3.63
CA GLN A 233 -17.50 13.30 -4.87
C GLN A 233 -16.32 13.85 -5.66
N ARG A 234 -15.22 14.22 -4.98
CA ARG A 234 -14.02 14.83 -5.60
C ARG A 234 -13.02 13.80 -6.10
N LEU A 235 -13.09 12.56 -5.60
CA LEU A 235 -12.21 11.47 -6.01
C LEU A 235 -13.06 10.33 -6.59
N SER A 236 -13.00 10.13 -7.91
CA SER A 236 -13.75 9.06 -8.59
C SER A 236 -13.28 7.67 -8.14
N ALA A 237 -11.98 7.40 -8.23
CA ALA A 237 -11.35 6.10 -7.92
C ALA A 237 -11.07 5.87 -6.42
N VAL A 238 -11.58 6.71 -5.53
CA VAL A 238 -11.38 6.60 -4.07
C VAL A 238 -12.70 6.82 -3.35
N LYS A 239 -13.00 5.97 -2.37
CA LYS A 239 -14.15 6.13 -1.48
C LYS A 239 -13.73 5.91 -0.03
N VAL A 240 -14.31 6.70 0.85
CA VAL A 240 -14.17 6.56 2.30
C VAL A 240 -15.53 6.39 2.94
N GLY A 241 -15.60 5.56 3.97
CA GLY A 241 -16.84 5.20 4.61
C GLY A 241 -16.65 4.44 5.91
N ASN A 242 -17.72 3.86 6.46
CA ASN A 242 -17.69 3.05 7.68
C ASN A 242 -17.02 3.78 8.86
N PHE A 243 -17.36 5.06 9.04
CA PHE A 243 -16.73 5.92 10.04
C PHE A 243 -17.06 5.50 11.48
N GLN A 244 -16.03 5.35 12.32
CA GLN A 244 -16.16 4.97 13.71
C GLN A 244 -15.08 5.62 14.59
N LEU A 245 -15.43 6.12 15.77
CA LEU A 245 -14.42 6.57 16.74
C LEU A 245 -13.74 5.36 17.41
N CYS A 246 -12.41 5.41 17.58
CA CYS A 246 -11.63 4.37 18.24
C CYS A 246 -10.56 4.92 19.21
N GLN A 247 -10.12 4.06 20.13
CA GLN A 247 -9.18 4.42 21.20
C GLN A 247 -7.73 4.47 20.71
N ASN A 248 -7.33 3.49 19.90
CA ASN A 248 -5.96 3.30 19.47
C ASN A 248 -5.86 3.50 17.95
N PRO A 249 -4.74 4.03 17.45
CA PRO A 249 -4.52 4.07 16.03
C PRO A 249 -4.03 2.72 15.51
N LEU A 250 -4.18 2.53 14.21
CA LEU A 250 -3.58 1.38 13.51
C LEU A 250 -2.06 1.52 13.46
N ARG A 251 -1.35 0.41 13.53
CA ARG A 251 0.11 0.33 13.35
C ARG A 251 0.44 -0.66 12.25
N LEU A 252 1.56 -0.42 11.57
CA LEU A 252 2.06 -1.31 10.54
C LEU A 252 2.22 -2.74 11.08
N GLY A 253 1.72 -3.72 10.33
CA GLY A 253 1.80 -5.15 10.67
C GLY A 253 0.72 -5.66 11.62
N GLN A 254 -0.24 -4.82 12.05
CA GLN A 254 -1.35 -5.22 12.91
C GLN A 254 -2.44 -6.04 12.21
N LEU A 255 -2.54 -5.97 10.87
CA LEU A 255 -3.46 -6.82 10.12
C LEU A 255 -3.09 -8.30 10.31
N GLN A 256 -4.07 -9.20 10.26
CA GLN A 256 -3.78 -10.63 10.23
C GLN A 256 -3.41 -11.09 8.82
N GLY A 257 -4.00 -10.47 7.79
CA GLY A 257 -3.83 -10.90 6.41
C GLY A 257 -4.68 -10.13 5.42
N ASN A 258 -4.89 -10.71 4.25
CA ASN A 258 -5.75 -10.14 3.21
C ASN A 258 -6.61 -11.25 2.59
N ARG A 259 -7.88 -10.93 2.36
CA ARG A 259 -8.80 -11.71 1.53
C ARG A 259 -8.65 -11.23 0.08
N PHE A 260 -8.41 -12.17 -0.81
CA PHE A 260 -8.33 -11.94 -2.25
C PHE A 260 -9.57 -12.51 -2.92
N GLU A 261 -10.04 -11.83 -3.96
CA GLU A 261 -10.95 -12.39 -4.97
C GLU A 261 -10.35 -12.02 -6.33
N ILE A 262 -9.93 -13.03 -7.09
CA ILE A 262 -9.11 -12.86 -8.28
C ILE A 262 -9.77 -13.59 -9.44
N PHE A 263 -9.87 -12.90 -10.57
CA PHE A 263 -10.31 -13.47 -11.83
C PHE A 263 -9.11 -13.78 -12.72
N ILE A 264 -8.95 -15.05 -13.07
CA ILE A 264 -7.96 -15.54 -14.03
C ILE A 264 -8.70 -15.73 -15.35
N ARG A 265 -8.35 -14.90 -16.32
CA ARG A 265 -8.96 -14.89 -17.66
C ARG A 265 -8.32 -15.93 -18.56
N ASN A 266 -9.10 -16.42 -19.52
CA ASN A 266 -8.66 -17.26 -20.62
C ASN A 266 -7.78 -18.45 -20.17
N ILE A 267 -8.31 -19.26 -19.26
CA ILE A 267 -7.58 -20.40 -18.71
C ILE A 267 -7.46 -21.53 -19.74
N SER A 268 -6.25 -22.08 -19.93
CA SER A 268 -5.94 -23.05 -20.99
C SER A 268 -6.19 -24.51 -20.59
N ILE A 269 -7.12 -24.75 -19.66
CA ILE A 269 -7.39 -26.09 -19.12
C ILE A 269 -8.79 -26.54 -19.48
N GLU A 270 -8.89 -27.67 -20.17
CA GLU A 270 -10.16 -28.20 -20.67
C GLU A 270 -11.01 -28.82 -19.55
N SER A 271 -10.42 -29.75 -18.78
CA SER A 271 -11.13 -30.48 -17.73
C SER A 271 -11.38 -29.63 -16.48
N ASN A 272 -12.66 -29.49 -16.10
CA ASN A 272 -13.07 -28.87 -14.84
C ASN A 272 -12.65 -29.71 -13.62
N GLU A 273 -12.55 -31.04 -13.78
CA GLU A 273 -12.11 -31.95 -12.72
C GLU A 273 -10.64 -31.71 -12.37
N ASN A 274 -9.78 -31.43 -13.36
CA ASN A 274 -8.38 -31.09 -13.11
C ASN A 274 -8.25 -29.80 -12.29
N ILE A 275 -9.06 -28.78 -12.57
CA ILE A 275 -9.09 -27.54 -11.77
C ILE A 275 -9.45 -27.88 -10.31
N GLN A 276 -10.48 -28.71 -10.10
CA GLN A 276 -10.89 -29.15 -8.76
C GLN A 276 -9.76 -29.88 -8.03
N ILE A 277 -9.06 -30.79 -8.70
CA ILE A 277 -7.92 -31.54 -8.13
C ILE A 277 -6.79 -30.57 -7.77
N TYR A 278 -6.45 -29.61 -8.64
CA TYR A 278 -5.36 -28.67 -8.41
C TYR A 278 -5.69 -27.72 -7.25
N VAL A 279 -6.91 -27.19 -7.18
CA VAL A 279 -7.36 -26.35 -6.06
C VAL A 279 -7.39 -27.14 -4.75
N THR A 280 -7.86 -28.39 -4.76
CA THR A 280 -7.87 -29.25 -3.55
C THR A 280 -6.46 -29.51 -3.05
N ASN A 281 -5.55 -29.89 -3.94
CA ASN A 281 -4.14 -30.08 -3.61
C ASN A 281 -3.51 -28.80 -3.05
N TRP A 282 -3.85 -27.64 -3.61
CA TRP A 282 -3.35 -26.35 -3.16
C TRP A 282 -3.88 -25.97 -1.76
N ILE A 283 -5.13 -26.29 -1.44
CA ILE A 283 -5.69 -26.13 -0.08
C ILE A 283 -4.95 -27.04 0.92
N GLU A 284 -4.69 -28.29 0.55
CA GLU A 284 -4.09 -29.28 1.43
C GLU A 284 -2.58 -29.10 1.63
N LYS A 285 -1.84 -28.75 0.57
CA LYS A 285 -0.38 -28.64 0.58
C LYS A 285 0.10 -27.21 0.80
N GLY A 286 -0.71 -26.22 0.41
CA GLY A 286 -0.34 -24.82 0.40
C GLY A 286 0.57 -24.46 -0.77
N PHE A 287 1.39 -23.42 -0.57
CA PHE A 287 2.39 -22.96 -1.52
C PHE A 287 3.65 -22.49 -0.78
N ILE A 288 4.77 -22.45 -1.50
CA ILE A 288 6.04 -21.96 -0.96
C ILE A 288 5.95 -20.45 -0.79
N ASN A 289 6.25 -19.95 0.40
CA ASN A 289 6.06 -18.54 0.74
C ASN A 289 7.22 -17.66 0.23
N TYR A 290 7.62 -17.81 -1.03
CA TYR A 290 8.65 -16.97 -1.67
C TYR A 290 8.33 -15.47 -1.54
N PHE A 291 9.38 -14.66 -1.59
CA PHE A 291 9.24 -13.27 -1.99
C PHE A 291 9.09 -13.22 -3.52
N GLY A 292 7.96 -12.73 -4.02
CA GLY A 292 7.71 -12.60 -5.46
C GLY A 292 8.52 -11.48 -6.13
N LEU A 293 8.48 -11.40 -7.46
CA LEU A 293 9.28 -10.46 -8.27
C LEU A 293 9.07 -8.99 -7.89
N GLN A 294 7.86 -8.62 -7.44
CA GLN A 294 7.57 -7.27 -6.96
C GLN A 294 8.51 -6.81 -5.81
N ARG A 295 9.04 -7.75 -5.00
CA ARG A 295 9.99 -7.44 -3.92
C ARG A 295 11.34 -6.95 -4.45
N PHE A 296 11.71 -7.37 -5.66
CA PHE A 296 13.00 -7.10 -6.28
C PHE A 296 12.96 -5.91 -7.24
N GLY A 297 11.79 -5.29 -7.39
CA GLY A 297 11.54 -4.15 -8.28
C GLY A 297 11.21 -4.61 -9.70
N SER A 298 10.66 -3.69 -10.49
CA SER A 298 10.30 -3.92 -11.90
C SER A 298 11.39 -3.51 -12.89
N ARG A 299 12.51 -2.94 -12.41
CA ARG A 299 13.62 -2.47 -13.24
C ARG A 299 14.65 -3.58 -13.44
N THR A 300 15.35 -3.46 -14.55
CA THR A 300 16.38 -4.40 -15.01
C THR A 300 17.60 -4.39 -14.06
N LEU A 301 17.79 -3.31 -13.27
CA LEU A 301 18.67 -3.27 -12.10
C LEU A 301 17.94 -3.78 -10.86
N ALA A 302 18.37 -4.95 -10.42
CA ALA A 302 17.69 -5.68 -9.38
C ALA A 302 17.94 -5.04 -8.00
N THR A 303 16.86 -4.72 -7.26
CA THR A 303 16.88 -4.03 -5.94
C THR A 303 17.82 -4.71 -4.94
N GLN A 304 17.94 -6.04 -5.02
CA GLN A 304 18.86 -6.85 -4.23
C GLN A 304 20.33 -6.58 -4.53
N THR A 305 20.69 -6.18 -5.75
CA THR A 305 22.08 -5.86 -6.13
C THR A 305 22.53 -4.59 -5.42
N VAL A 306 21.68 -3.57 -5.34
CA VAL A 306 21.93 -2.38 -4.52
C VAL A 306 22.10 -2.79 -3.05
N GLY A 307 21.22 -3.67 -2.55
CA GLY A 307 21.30 -4.21 -1.20
C GLY A 307 22.63 -4.91 -0.89
N LYS A 308 23.11 -5.74 -1.83
CA LYS A 308 24.42 -6.39 -1.77
C LYS A 308 25.55 -5.38 -1.60
N TYR A 309 25.63 -4.37 -2.48
CA TYR A 309 26.70 -3.37 -2.41
C TYR A 309 26.65 -2.56 -1.11
N LEU A 310 25.46 -2.22 -0.62
CA LEU A 310 25.30 -1.54 0.67
C LEU A 310 25.81 -2.38 1.85
N LEU A 311 25.58 -3.70 1.83
CA LEU A 311 26.09 -4.62 2.85
C LEU A 311 27.60 -4.85 2.76
N GLN A 312 28.16 -4.79 1.55
CA GLN A 312 29.60 -4.85 1.32
C GLN A 312 30.33 -3.54 1.67
N HIS A 313 29.61 -2.49 2.05
CA HIS A 313 30.13 -1.11 2.19
C HIS A 313 30.72 -0.54 0.90
N ASP A 314 30.32 -1.09 -0.25
CA ASP A 314 30.68 -0.55 -1.56
C ASP A 314 29.69 0.54 -1.96
N TRP A 315 29.83 1.70 -1.30
CA TRP A 315 28.94 2.86 -1.51
C TRP A 315 28.97 3.36 -2.95
N SER A 316 30.12 3.26 -3.61
CA SER A 316 30.31 3.66 -5.00
C SER A 316 29.44 2.80 -5.91
N GLN A 317 29.54 1.47 -5.78
CA GLN A 317 28.74 0.57 -6.59
C GLN A 317 27.25 0.62 -6.26
N ALA A 318 26.89 0.90 -5.00
CA ALA A 318 25.50 1.13 -4.64
C ALA A 318 24.91 2.38 -5.35
N ILE A 319 25.64 3.50 -5.37
CA ILE A 319 25.23 4.72 -6.07
C ILE A 319 25.14 4.48 -7.57
N ASN A 320 26.17 3.87 -8.15
CA ASN A 320 26.21 3.52 -9.57
C ASN A 320 25.04 2.61 -9.96
N ALA A 321 24.68 1.64 -9.12
CA ALA A 321 23.55 0.75 -9.37
C ALA A 321 22.19 1.47 -9.31
N ILE A 322 22.03 2.47 -8.43
CA ILE A 322 20.79 3.26 -8.37
C ILE A 322 20.65 4.18 -9.59
N LEU A 323 21.76 4.80 -10.02
CA LEU A 323 21.80 5.75 -11.14
C LEU A 323 22.12 5.10 -12.49
N ALA A 324 22.14 3.77 -12.56
CA ALA A 324 22.48 3.08 -13.79
C ALA A 324 21.38 3.25 -14.84
N TYR A 325 21.82 3.58 -16.06
CA TYR A 325 20.97 3.69 -17.24
C TYR A 325 20.46 2.33 -17.69
N ASP A 326 19.20 2.30 -18.12
CA ASP A 326 18.51 1.10 -18.57
C ASP A 326 17.47 1.48 -19.64
N GLU A 327 17.60 0.90 -20.84
CA GLU A 327 16.74 1.18 -21.99
C GLU A 327 15.28 0.76 -21.74
N THR A 328 15.05 -0.20 -20.83
CA THR A 328 13.72 -0.73 -20.51
C THR A 328 12.91 0.17 -19.58
N ILE A 329 13.50 1.27 -19.08
CA ILE A 329 12.78 2.26 -18.26
C ILE A 329 11.64 2.88 -19.07
N THR A 330 10.42 2.67 -18.60
CA THR A 330 9.19 3.16 -19.26
C THR A 330 9.00 4.67 -19.13
N GLN A 331 9.53 5.26 -18.05
CA GLN A 331 9.44 6.69 -17.78
C GLN A 331 10.48 7.45 -18.59
N GLU A 332 10.06 8.06 -19.69
CA GLU A 332 10.96 8.73 -20.64
C GLU A 332 11.83 9.81 -19.99
N TRP A 333 11.24 10.67 -19.14
CA TRP A 333 11.98 11.73 -18.44
C TRP A 333 13.12 11.15 -17.57
N LEU A 334 12.87 10.03 -16.87
CA LEU A 334 13.85 9.37 -16.02
C LEU A 334 14.92 8.68 -16.86
N ARG A 335 14.52 8.02 -17.94
CA ARG A 335 15.45 7.38 -18.90
C ARG A 335 16.40 8.42 -19.49
N ASN A 336 15.89 9.58 -19.89
CA ASN A 336 16.68 10.69 -20.43
C ASN A 336 17.63 11.27 -19.37
N LEU A 337 17.16 11.49 -18.15
CA LEU A 337 17.96 11.95 -17.01
C LEU A 337 19.14 11.00 -16.73
N LEU A 338 18.90 9.69 -16.65
CA LEU A 338 19.95 8.70 -16.40
C LEU A 338 20.90 8.53 -17.58
N ASN A 339 20.42 8.69 -18.81
CA ASN A 339 21.28 8.70 -20.01
C ASN A 339 22.23 9.90 -20.00
N GLN A 340 21.75 11.08 -19.60
CA GLN A 340 22.59 12.26 -19.44
C GLN A 340 23.62 12.05 -18.34
N TRP A 341 23.21 11.56 -17.16
CA TRP A 341 24.13 11.19 -16.08
C TRP A 341 25.25 10.28 -16.57
N ASN A 342 24.90 9.19 -17.25
CA ASN A 342 25.86 8.21 -17.79
C ASN A 342 26.84 8.80 -18.81
N LYS A 343 26.47 9.89 -19.52
CA LYS A 343 27.32 10.54 -20.52
C LYS A 343 28.20 11.65 -19.95
N THR A 344 27.64 12.49 -19.08
CA THR A 344 28.27 13.77 -18.70
C THR A 344 28.79 13.79 -17.27
N HIS A 345 28.17 13.03 -16.37
CA HIS A 345 28.37 13.14 -14.91
C HIS A 345 28.20 14.57 -14.37
N ASP A 346 27.55 15.47 -15.14
CA ASP A 346 27.33 16.86 -14.78
C ASP A 346 26.00 17.02 -14.05
N ILE A 347 26.08 16.94 -12.72
CA ILE A 347 24.92 17.03 -11.82
C ILE A 347 24.17 18.35 -12.01
N LYS A 348 24.88 19.46 -12.24
CA LYS A 348 24.26 20.78 -12.31
C LYS A 348 23.35 20.89 -13.53
N THR A 349 23.89 20.55 -14.71
CA THR A 349 23.12 20.59 -15.96
C THR A 349 21.92 19.65 -15.92
N ILE A 350 22.05 18.48 -15.29
CA ILE A 350 20.95 17.51 -15.15
C ILE A 350 19.84 18.05 -14.24
N LEU A 351 20.20 18.65 -13.09
CA LEU A 351 19.23 19.16 -12.12
C LEU A 351 18.57 20.47 -12.54
N ASP A 352 19.22 21.26 -13.40
CA ASP A 352 18.65 22.48 -14.00
C ASP A 352 17.65 22.17 -15.13
N GLY A 353 17.57 20.91 -15.59
CA GLY A 353 16.62 20.46 -16.62
C GLY A 353 15.17 20.29 -16.13
N THR A 354 14.26 19.96 -17.05
CA THR A 354 12.84 19.73 -16.75
C THR A 354 12.65 18.42 -15.98
N ILE A 355 12.60 18.52 -14.65
CA ILE A 355 12.27 17.39 -13.77
C ILE A 355 10.81 17.52 -13.34
N PRO A 356 9.96 16.49 -13.55
CA PRO A 356 8.57 16.52 -13.11
C PRO A 356 8.47 16.78 -11.60
N TYR A 357 7.37 17.41 -11.16
CA TYR A 357 7.06 17.56 -9.72
C TYR A 357 6.64 16.21 -9.11
N ARG A 358 7.61 15.29 -9.00
CA ARG A 358 7.48 13.96 -8.41
C ARG A 358 8.73 13.67 -7.59
N ARG A 359 8.57 12.92 -6.50
CA ARG A 359 9.73 12.40 -5.75
C ARG A 359 10.35 11.25 -6.54
N SER A 360 11.65 11.34 -6.78
CA SER A 360 12.44 10.28 -7.41
C SER A 360 13.70 10.06 -6.59
N ILE A 361 14.03 8.78 -6.38
CA ILE A 361 15.19 8.34 -5.60
C ILE A 361 16.47 8.81 -6.28
N GLU A 362 16.50 8.76 -7.62
CA GLU A 362 17.61 9.18 -8.46
C GLU A 362 17.85 10.68 -8.33
N VAL A 363 16.79 11.49 -8.39
CA VAL A 363 16.90 12.94 -8.22
C VAL A 363 17.33 13.29 -6.80
N ASP A 364 16.77 12.64 -5.78
CA ASP A 364 17.17 12.85 -4.39
C ASP A 364 18.65 12.49 -4.19
N LEU A 365 19.12 11.40 -4.81
CA LEU A 365 20.52 10.98 -4.77
C LEU A 365 21.44 11.97 -5.50
N LEU A 366 21.08 12.44 -6.69
CA LEU A 366 21.84 13.45 -7.43
C LEU A 366 21.96 14.77 -6.64
N ARG A 367 20.86 15.23 -6.01
CA ARG A 367 20.90 16.38 -5.08
C ARG A 367 21.80 16.11 -3.88
N GLY A 368 21.79 14.89 -3.36
CA GLY A 368 22.70 14.43 -2.30
C GLY A 368 24.16 14.54 -2.73
N LEU A 369 24.49 14.06 -3.93
CA LEU A 369 25.82 14.15 -4.54
C LEU A 369 26.24 15.60 -4.84
N GLN A 370 25.31 16.49 -5.19
CA GLN A 370 25.60 17.91 -5.37
C GLN A 370 25.95 18.60 -4.04
N LYS A 371 25.26 18.21 -2.96
CA LYS A 371 25.38 18.83 -1.64
C LYS A 371 26.60 18.34 -0.86
N HIS A 372 26.97 17.07 -1.04
CA HIS A 372 28.06 16.44 -0.31
C HIS A 372 29.27 16.31 -1.24
N ASP A 373 30.42 16.83 -0.81
CA ASP A 373 31.68 16.69 -1.55
C ASP A 373 31.99 15.21 -1.84
N GLN A 374 32.79 14.99 -2.89
CA GLN A 374 33.09 13.68 -3.49
C GLN A 374 33.61 12.60 -2.52
N THR A 375 34.00 12.99 -1.31
CA THR A 375 34.50 12.11 -0.25
C THR A 375 33.40 11.54 0.65
N ASN A 376 32.16 12.04 0.58
CA ASN A 376 31.07 11.65 1.49
C ASN A 376 29.89 10.99 0.77
N LEU A 377 30.13 9.81 0.19
CA LEU A 377 29.11 8.99 -0.49
C LEU A 377 27.98 8.54 0.44
N ILE A 378 28.28 8.30 1.72
CA ILE A 378 27.27 7.95 2.74
C ILE A 378 26.32 9.13 2.98
N GLY A 379 26.86 10.36 3.00
CA GLY A 379 26.07 11.59 3.07
C GLY A 379 25.14 11.73 1.86
N ALA A 380 25.66 11.47 0.66
CA ALA A 380 24.84 11.48 -0.56
C ALA A 380 23.72 10.44 -0.51
N LEU A 381 24.02 9.18 -0.15
CA LEU A 381 22.99 8.14 0.04
C LEU A 381 21.97 8.53 1.11
N SER A 382 22.36 9.31 2.11
CA SER A 382 21.48 9.74 3.19
C SER A 382 20.37 10.70 2.75
N SER A 383 20.46 11.28 1.54
CA SER A 383 19.38 12.07 0.94
C SER A 383 18.14 11.22 0.59
N ILE A 384 18.35 9.94 0.26
CA ILE A 384 17.27 8.99 0.03
C ILE A 384 16.60 8.68 1.38
N PRO A 385 15.27 8.69 1.52
CA PRO A 385 14.62 8.36 2.79
C PRO A 385 15.05 7.01 3.37
N ARG A 386 15.27 6.95 4.70
CA ARG A 386 15.79 5.76 5.40
C ARG A 386 15.03 4.48 5.07
N ASN A 387 13.69 4.52 5.07
CA ASN A 387 12.87 3.34 4.78
C ASN A 387 13.09 2.83 3.36
N THR A 388 13.27 3.72 2.39
CA THR A 388 13.59 3.37 1.00
C THR A 388 14.97 2.69 0.91
N ARG A 389 15.97 3.20 1.64
CA ARG A 389 17.30 2.55 1.69
C ARG A 389 17.23 1.14 2.26
N LEU A 390 16.42 0.94 3.31
CA LEU A 390 16.21 -0.38 3.92
C LEU A 390 15.55 -1.37 2.96
N LEU A 391 14.73 -0.92 2.00
CA LEU A 391 14.14 -1.82 1.00
C LEU A 391 15.20 -2.55 0.17
N TYR A 392 16.32 -1.89 -0.17
CA TYR A 392 17.43 -2.53 -0.88
C TYR A 392 18.04 -3.67 -0.07
N LEU A 393 18.34 -3.40 1.21
CA LEU A 393 18.88 -4.40 2.12
C LEU A 393 17.93 -5.59 2.30
N HIS A 394 16.65 -5.30 2.49
CA HIS A 394 15.65 -6.35 2.67
C HIS A 394 15.39 -7.14 1.39
N ALA A 395 15.55 -6.54 0.20
CA ALA A 395 15.50 -7.28 -1.06
C ALA A 395 16.66 -8.29 -1.14
N TYR A 396 17.86 -7.92 -0.70
CA TYR A 396 18.97 -8.88 -0.61
C TYR A 396 18.67 -10.03 0.37
N GLN A 397 18.18 -9.73 1.58
CA GLN A 397 17.75 -10.77 2.53
C GLN A 397 16.69 -11.70 1.92
N SER A 398 15.72 -11.13 1.21
CA SER A 398 14.66 -11.89 0.51
C SER A 398 15.22 -12.84 -0.55
N MET A 399 16.23 -12.41 -1.32
CA MET A 399 16.88 -13.27 -2.32
C MET A 399 17.60 -14.45 -1.66
N ILE A 400 18.38 -14.20 -0.60
CA ILE A 400 19.09 -15.27 0.13
C ILE A 400 18.08 -16.26 0.71
N TRP A 401 16.98 -15.76 1.30
CA TRP A 401 15.92 -16.60 1.83
C TRP A 401 15.28 -17.48 0.75
N ASN A 402 14.94 -16.91 -0.41
CA ASN A 402 14.40 -17.67 -1.55
C ASN A 402 15.37 -18.79 -1.99
N LYS A 403 16.66 -18.48 -2.17
CA LYS A 403 17.68 -19.47 -2.54
C LYS A 403 17.79 -20.62 -1.53
N ILE A 404 17.77 -20.30 -0.23
CA ILE A 404 17.80 -21.30 0.84
C ILE A 404 16.56 -22.19 0.80
N VAL A 405 15.38 -21.60 0.61
CA VAL A 405 14.12 -22.34 0.49
C VAL A 405 14.13 -23.31 -0.68
N SER A 406 14.56 -22.86 -1.86
CA SER A 406 14.74 -23.73 -3.02
C SER A 406 15.71 -24.87 -2.73
N LYS A 407 16.90 -24.56 -2.19
CA LYS A 407 17.91 -25.58 -1.86
C LYS A 407 17.40 -26.59 -0.84
N ARG A 408 16.65 -26.14 0.16
CA ARG A 408 16.02 -27.00 1.18
C ARG A 408 15.01 -27.96 0.56
N LEU A 409 14.13 -27.47 -0.31
CA LEU A 409 13.13 -28.31 -0.98
C LEU A 409 13.77 -29.33 -1.91
N ILE A 410 14.81 -28.93 -2.66
CA ILE A 410 15.56 -29.86 -3.53
C ILE A 410 16.22 -30.97 -2.71
N THR A 411 16.78 -30.63 -1.55
CA THR A 411 17.57 -31.57 -0.74
C THR A 411 16.71 -32.49 0.13
N TYR A 412 15.67 -31.95 0.77
CA TYR A 412 14.91 -32.63 1.81
C TYR A 412 13.41 -32.74 1.51
N GLY A 413 12.94 -32.17 0.40
CA GLY A 413 11.51 -32.08 0.11
C GLY A 413 10.75 -31.30 1.17
N ASN A 414 9.51 -31.72 1.41
CA ASN A 414 8.58 -31.08 2.33
C ASN A 414 8.60 -31.67 3.76
N GLU A 415 9.73 -32.24 4.16
CA GLU A 415 9.87 -32.89 5.48
C GLU A 415 10.23 -31.87 6.57
N ILE A 416 9.73 -32.09 7.79
CA ILE A 416 10.18 -31.35 8.99
C ILE A 416 11.47 -31.99 9.49
N LEU A 417 12.54 -31.20 9.65
CA LEU A 417 13.87 -31.69 10.02
C LEU A 417 14.19 -31.37 11.48
N ILE A 418 14.98 -32.22 12.13
CA ILE A 418 15.56 -31.89 13.44
C ILE A 418 16.48 -30.67 13.27
N GLY A 419 16.40 -29.74 14.22
CA GLY A 419 17.11 -28.48 14.15
C GLY A 419 16.42 -27.39 13.33
N ASP A 420 15.30 -27.68 12.65
CA ASP A 420 14.47 -26.63 12.05
C ASP A 420 13.96 -25.66 13.12
N LEU A 421 13.57 -24.46 12.67
CA LEU A 421 12.98 -23.44 13.52
C LEU A 421 11.46 -23.44 13.32
N TYR A 422 10.70 -23.29 14.41
CA TYR A 422 9.25 -23.19 14.34
C TYR A 422 8.68 -22.17 15.33
N ILE A 423 7.48 -21.68 15.03
CA ILE A 423 6.69 -20.76 15.86
C ILE A 423 5.36 -21.42 16.23
N ASN A 424 4.97 -21.38 17.51
CA ASN A 424 3.73 -22.02 17.98
C ASN A 424 2.49 -21.34 17.39
N ASP A 425 2.38 -20.03 17.59
CA ASP A 425 1.32 -19.19 17.03
C ASP A 425 1.92 -18.15 16.09
N ILE A 426 1.82 -18.41 14.79
CA ILE A 426 2.28 -17.55 13.70
C ILE A 426 1.68 -16.13 13.79
N THR A 427 0.52 -15.97 14.42
CA THR A 427 -0.20 -14.68 14.44
C THR A 427 0.33 -13.74 15.53
N ASN A 428 0.77 -14.28 16.67
CA ASN A 428 1.05 -13.50 17.88
C ASN A 428 2.40 -13.80 18.55
N ASP A 429 3.06 -14.91 18.24
CA ASP A 429 4.28 -15.33 18.94
C ASP A 429 5.53 -14.87 18.20
N THR A 430 6.42 -14.20 18.92
CA THR A 430 7.76 -13.82 18.44
C THR A 430 8.82 -14.83 18.85
N ASN A 431 8.47 -15.81 19.69
CA ASN A 431 9.40 -16.81 20.18
C ASN A 431 9.60 -17.91 19.14
N VAL A 432 10.88 -18.17 18.86
CA VAL A 432 11.28 -19.20 17.92
C VAL A 432 11.93 -20.35 18.67
N PHE A 433 11.44 -21.56 18.38
CA PHE A 433 11.84 -22.81 19.02
C PHE A 433 12.53 -23.72 18.02
N TYR A 434 13.32 -24.66 18.53
CA TYR A 434 13.97 -25.69 17.71
C TYR A 434 13.11 -26.95 17.63
N VAL A 435 13.05 -27.55 16.44
CA VAL A 435 12.56 -28.90 16.26
C VAL A 435 13.58 -29.88 16.85
N THR A 436 13.08 -30.81 17.66
CA THR A 436 13.81 -31.89 18.33
C THR A 436 13.08 -33.19 18.07
N GLU A 437 13.70 -34.33 18.36
CA GLU A 437 13.03 -35.64 18.22
C GLU A 437 11.73 -35.74 19.03
N ASN A 438 11.67 -35.07 20.20
CA ASN A 438 10.54 -35.17 21.10
C ASN A 438 9.30 -34.38 20.65
N ASN A 439 9.47 -33.29 19.90
CA ASN A 439 8.36 -32.41 19.50
C ASN A 439 8.03 -32.48 18.00
N ARG A 440 8.88 -33.09 17.17
CA ARG A 440 8.73 -33.16 15.70
C ARG A 440 7.32 -33.57 15.24
N ASN A 441 6.75 -34.60 15.86
CA ASN A 441 5.44 -35.15 15.47
C ASN A 441 4.25 -34.24 15.80
N ASN A 442 4.43 -33.24 16.68
CA ASN A 442 3.39 -32.29 17.08
C ASN A 442 3.46 -30.97 16.30
N ILE A 443 4.44 -30.82 15.41
CA ILE A 443 4.68 -29.60 14.66
C ILE A 443 4.15 -29.79 13.25
N LYS A 444 3.44 -28.78 12.75
CA LYS A 444 2.98 -28.77 11.36
C LYS A 444 3.96 -27.99 10.49
N ILE A 445 4.02 -28.33 9.22
CA ILE A 445 4.98 -27.72 8.29
C ILE A 445 4.77 -26.20 8.13
N GLU A 446 3.55 -25.69 8.33
CA GLU A 446 3.22 -24.26 8.24
C GLU A 446 3.78 -23.46 9.43
N GLN A 447 4.13 -24.15 10.52
CA GLN A 447 4.79 -23.54 11.69
C GLN A 447 6.30 -23.41 11.48
N ILE A 448 6.87 -24.10 10.48
CA ILE A 448 8.30 -24.01 10.17
C ILE A 448 8.61 -22.64 9.58
N VAL A 449 9.61 -22.00 10.15
CA VAL A 449 10.11 -20.70 9.71
C VAL A 449 11.58 -20.81 9.33
N LEU A 450 11.98 -19.98 8.37
CA LEU A 450 13.37 -19.80 7.99
C LEU A 450 13.78 -18.35 8.24
N PRO A 451 15.03 -18.11 8.68
CA PRO A 451 15.49 -16.78 9.05
C PRO A 451 15.78 -15.90 7.83
N LEU A 452 15.37 -14.64 7.87
CA LEU A 452 15.99 -13.59 7.07
C LEU A 452 17.35 -13.26 7.72
N PRO A 453 18.47 -13.34 6.99
CA PRO A 453 19.79 -13.30 7.59
C PRO A 453 20.04 -11.97 8.31
N GLY A 454 20.53 -12.03 9.55
CA GLY A 454 20.74 -10.85 10.39
C GLY A 454 21.46 -11.18 11.70
N TYR A 455 21.83 -10.16 12.46
CA TYR A 455 22.69 -10.30 13.64
C TYR A 455 21.96 -10.67 14.95
N ASP A 456 20.63 -10.60 15.00
CA ASP A 456 19.80 -10.78 16.21
C ASP A 456 18.70 -11.83 15.99
N ILE A 457 19.10 -12.99 15.47
CA ILE A 457 18.21 -14.11 15.17
C ILE A 457 18.91 -15.45 15.40
N LYS A 458 18.10 -16.50 15.53
CA LYS A 458 18.52 -17.89 15.52
C LYS A 458 18.60 -18.40 14.09
N TYR A 459 19.55 -19.29 13.86
CA TYR A 459 19.61 -20.10 12.65
C TYR A 459 19.29 -21.56 12.97
N PRO A 460 18.83 -22.37 11.99
CA PRO A 460 18.61 -23.80 12.17
C PRO A 460 19.87 -24.52 12.68
N LEU A 461 19.70 -25.60 13.44
CA LEU A 461 20.81 -26.42 13.98
C LEU A 461 21.21 -27.57 13.04
N ASN A 462 20.85 -27.48 11.76
CA ASN A 462 21.16 -28.45 10.72
C ASN A 462 21.96 -27.77 9.59
N ASP A 463 22.22 -28.51 8.52
CA ASP A 463 23.05 -28.07 7.38
C ASP A 463 22.55 -26.77 6.72
N ILE A 464 21.29 -26.39 6.92
CA ILE A 464 20.74 -25.14 6.39
C ILE A 464 21.54 -23.92 6.90
N HIS A 465 22.06 -23.96 8.13
CA HIS A 465 22.86 -22.85 8.66
C HIS A 465 24.18 -22.66 7.90
N SER A 466 24.86 -23.74 7.49
CA SER A 466 26.07 -23.62 6.67
C SER A 466 25.74 -23.06 5.29
N TRP A 467 24.59 -23.40 4.72
CA TRP A 467 24.18 -22.84 3.43
C TRP A 467 23.96 -21.33 3.48
N TYR A 468 23.45 -20.78 4.58
CA TYR A 468 23.40 -19.33 4.77
C TYR A 468 24.80 -18.72 4.75
N LYS A 469 25.76 -19.34 5.45
CA LYS A 469 27.16 -18.89 5.48
C LYS A 469 27.76 -18.92 4.08
N ASP A 470 27.59 -20.02 3.36
CA ASP A 470 28.15 -20.20 2.01
C ASP A 470 27.62 -19.13 1.04
N LEU A 471 26.29 -18.96 0.96
CA LEU A 471 25.68 -17.98 0.05
C LEU A 471 26.08 -16.52 0.36
N LEU A 472 26.22 -16.17 1.64
CA LEU A 472 26.65 -14.83 2.03
C LEU A 472 28.16 -14.63 1.74
N ASN A 473 28.98 -15.65 2.00
CA ASN A 473 30.41 -15.62 1.73
C ASN A 473 30.74 -15.55 0.23
N GLU A 474 29.93 -16.16 -0.64
CA GLU A 474 30.02 -16.00 -2.11
C GLU A 474 29.92 -14.52 -2.52
N ASP A 475 29.14 -13.73 -1.77
CA ASP A 475 29.00 -12.30 -1.95
C ASP A 475 29.96 -11.49 -1.06
N GLY A 476 30.93 -12.10 -0.39
CA GLY A 476 31.87 -11.41 0.50
C GLY A 476 31.24 -10.79 1.74
N ILE A 477 30.06 -11.27 2.15
CA ILE A 477 29.33 -10.79 3.33
C ILE A 477 29.46 -11.85 4.43
N ASN A 478 30.01 -11.47 5.58
CA ASN A 478 30.12 -12.38 6.72
C ASN A 478 28.87 -12.30 7.60
N ILE A 479 28.19 -13.43 7.81
CA ILE A 479 26.97 -13.53 8.63
C ILE A 479 27.18 -13.08 10.09
N ASP A 480 28.37 -13.32 10.64
CA ASP A 480 28.72 -13.01 12.03
C ASP A 480 29.07 -11.51 12.21
N GLN A 481 29.22 -10.78 11.09
CA GLN A 481 29.59 -9.35 11.06
C GLN A 481 28.48 -8.47 10.47
N MET A 482 27.22 -8.92 10.52
CA MET A 482 26.06 -8.14 10.03
C MET A 482 25.66 -6.96 10.93
N LYS A 483 26.36 -6.75 12.06
CA LYS A 483 26.22 -5.58 12.93
C LYS A 483 27.21 -4.50 12.49
N TYR A 484 26.77 -3.63 11.61
CA TYR A 484 27.63 -2.65 10.95
C TYR A 484 27.85 -1.38 11.78
N HIS A 485 28.97 -0.70 11.54
CA HIS A 485 29.29 0.59 12.16
C HIS A 485 28.27 1.69 11.79
N VAL A 486 27.74 1.65 10.57
CA VAL A 486 26.62 2.50 10.15
C VAL A 486 25.31 1.82 10.56
N LYS A 487 24.77 2.24 11.71
CA LYS A 487 23.57 1.64 12.34
C LYS A 487 22.38 1.51 11.38
N ASP A 488 22.25 2.44 10.44
CA ASP A 488 21.16 2.46 9.46
C ASP A 488 21.14 1.27 8.50
N TYR A 489 22.28 0.60 8.31
CA TYR A 489 22.39 -0.57 7.43
C TYR A 489 22.53 -1.89 8.20
N SER A 490 22.44 -1.86 9.53
CA SER A 490 22.46 -3.07 10.36
C SER A 490 21.10 -3.78 10.31
N LEU A 491 21.12 -5.08 9.99
CA LEU A 491 19.91 -5.90 9.85
C LEU A 491 19.79 -6.86 11.03
N PRO A 492 18.83 -6.67 11.96
CA PRO A 492 18.63 -7.61 13.07
C PRO A 492 18.22 -9.00 12.59
N GLY A 493 17.59 -9.09 11.42
CA GLY A 493 16.99 -10.33 10.91
C GLY A 493 15.52 -10.42 11.32
N ASN A 494 14.85 -11.44 10.79
CA ASN A 494 13.46 -11.78 11.15
C ASN A 494 13.21 -13.24 10.76
N TYR A 495 12.00 -13.75 11.00
CA TYR A 495 11.59 -15.09 10.59
C TYR A 495 10.45 -15.01 9.59
N ARG A 496 10.45 -15.95 8.65
CA ARG A 496 9.41 -16.07 7.63
C ARG A 496 8.97 -17.51 7.52
N GLN A 497 7.65 -17.74 7.49
CA GLN A 497 7.08 -19.06 7.26
C GLN A 497 7.60 -19.66 5.96
N PHE A 498 7.98 -20.92 5.99
CA PHE A 498 8.47 -21.67 4.84
C PHE A 498 7.34 -21.94 3.84
N ILE A 499 6.21 -22.47 4.33
CA ILE A 499 5.02 -22.82 3.55
C ILE A 499 3.79 -22.15 4.16
N VAL A 500 2.89 -21.70 3.29
CA VAL A 500 1.62 -21.08 3.67
C VAL A 500 0.48 -21.84 3.02
N ARG A 501 -0.55 -22.15 3.80
CA ARG A 501 -1.83 -22.64 3.27
C ARG A 501 -2.81 -21.49 3.09
N PRO A 502 -3.49 -21.41 1.95
CA PRO A 502 -4.58 -20.45 1.78
C PRO A 502 -5.74 -20.82 2.70
N GLY A 503 -6.32 -19.83 3.37
CA GLY A 503 -7.52 -20.00 4.18
C GLY A 503 -8.79 -19.65 3.40
N GLN A 504 -9.94 -20.21 3.81
CA GLN A 504 -11.28 -19.86 3.28
C GLN A 504 -11.31 -19.81 1.73
N VAL A 505 -10.86 -20.90 1.10
CA VAL A 505 -10.77 -20.97 -0.36
C VAL A 505 -12.12 -21.32 -0.97
N ASP A 506 -12.57 -20.47 -1.89
CA ASP A 506 -13.73 -20.67 -2.73
C ASP A 506 -13.30 -20.50 -4.20
N TYR A 507 -13.88 -21.28 -5.12
CA TYR A 507 -13.63 -21.09 -6.54
C TYR A 507 -14.87 -21.33 -7.39
N ARG A 508 -14.93 -20.65 -8.54
CA ARG A 508 -15.96 -20.86 -9.57
C ARG A 508 -15.36 -20.77 -10.95
N ILE A 509 -15.76 -21.70 -11.81
CA ILE A 509 -15.42 -21.70 -13.24
C ILE A 509 -16.51 -20.90 -13.94
N VAL A 510 -16.10 -19.95 -14.78
CA VAL A 510 -17.01 -19.09 -15.52
C VAL A 510 -16.69 -19.13 -17.01
N TYR A 511 -17.72 -19.01 -17.82
CA TYR A 511 -17.60 -18.86 -19.27
C TYR A 511 -18.08 -17.47 -19.65
N TYR A 512 -17.44 -16.85 -20.64
CA TYR A 512 -17.71 -15.48 -21.04
C TYR A 512 -17.28 -15.23 -22.48
N ASP A 513 -17.89 -14.25 -23.14
CA ASP A 513 -17.66 -13.99 -24.57
C ASP A 513 -16.78 -12.75 -24.82
N ASN A 514 -16.82 -11.77 -23.92
CA ASN A 514 -16.04 -10.54 -24.05
C ASN A 514 -14.91 -10.49 -23.01
N ILE A 515 -13.66 -10.42 -23.51
CA ILE A 515 -12.45 -10.35 -22.67
C ILE A 515 -12.40 -9.13 -21.76
N ASN A 516 -13.16 -8.09 -22.04
CA ASN A 516 -13.21 -6.87 -21.25
C ASN A 516 -14.32 -6.86 -20.19
N GLU A 517 -15.18 -7.88 -20.08
CA GLU A 517 -16.23 -7.91 -19.04
C GLU A 517 -15.64 -7.98 -17.63
N ASP A 518 -16.26 -7.32 -16.65
CA ASP A 518 -15.84 -7.34 -15.24
C ASP A 518 -16.69 -8.33 -14.43
N PRO A 519 -16.24 -9.58 -14.20
CA PRO A 519 -17.07 -10.57 -13.51
C PRO A 519 -17.05 -10.46 -11.99
N LEU A 520 -16.09 -9.72 -11.45
CA LEU A 520 -15.97 -9.48 -10.02
C LEU A 520 -16.75 -8.22 -9.66
N GLN A 521 -17.45 -8.30 -8.53
CA GLN A 521 -18.21 -7.19 -8.00
C GLN A 521 -17.45 -6.65 -6.78
N SER A 522 -16.96 -5.41 -6.88
CA SER A 522 -16.31 -4.76 -5.74
C SER A 522 -17.31 -4.29 -4.70
N ASP A 523 -16.83 -3.92 -3.52
CA ASP A 523 -17.66 -3.32 -2.48
C ASP A 523 -18.38 -2.06 -2.95
N TYR A 524 -17.72 -1.23 -3.76
CA TYR A 524 -18.35 -0.04 -4.32
C TYR A 524 -19.42 -0.38 -5.37
N ASP A 525 -19.17 -1.39 -6.21
CA ASP A 525 -20.17 -1.87 -7.18
C ASP A 525 -21.42 -2.39 -6.44
N ARG A 526 -21.24 -3.13 -5.34
CA ARG A 526 -22.33 -3.60 -4.47
C ARG A 526 -23.12 -2.44 -3.86
N LEU A 527 -22.44 -1.41 -3.36
CA LEU A 527 -23.09 -0.22 -2.79
C LEU A 527 -23.94 0.56 -3.79
N MET A 528 -23.50 0.60 -5.04
CA MET A 528 -24.23 1.27 -6.11
C MET A 528 -25.31 0.39 -6.75
N ASN A 529 -25.53 -0.83 -6.24
CA ASN A 529 -26.41 -1.85 -6.83
C ASN A 529 -26.08 -2.14 -8.31
N HIS A 530 -24.80 -2.04 -8.68
CA HIS A 530 -24.33 -2.41 -10.00
C HIS A 530 -24.18 -3.93 -10.05
N ASN A 531 -25.08 -4.60 -10.77
CA ASN A 531 -25.01 -6.04 -10.96
C ASN A 531 -24.17 -6.39 -12.20
N ASN A 532 -22.99 -6.94 -11.94
CA ASN A 532 -22.12 -7.49 -12.98
C ASN A 532 -22.47 -8.97 -13.21
N ASN A 533 -23.56 -9.24 -13.92
CA ASN A 533 -23.83 -10.60 -14.37
C ASN A 533 -23.05 -10.84 -15.67
N LEU A 534 -22.10 -11.77 -15.61
CA LEU A 534 -21.50 -12.34 -16.82
C LEU A 534 -22.62 -12.92 -17.69
N LYS A 535 -22.70 -12.47 -18.93
CA LYS A 535 -23.56 -13.09 -19.95
C LYS A 535 -22.65 -13.88 -20.87
N SER A 536 -23.00 -15.12 -21.10
CA SER A 536 -22.28 -15.98 -22.03
C SER A 536 -23.30 -16.75 -22.85
N GLU A 537 -23.28 -16.51 -24.16
CA GLU A 537 -24.11 -17.22 -25.13
C GLU A 537 -23.24 -18.19 -25.95
N LEU A 538 -22.00 -17.82 -26.24
CA LEU A 538 -21.08 -18.60 -27.06
C LEU A 538 -20.03 -19.37 -26.24
N ASN A 539 -19.83 -19.03 -24.96
CA ASN A 539 -18.78 -19.60 -24.09
C ASN A 539 -17.38 -19.52 -24.73
N THR A 540 -17.08 -18.39 -25.37
CA THR A 540 -15.86 -18.17 -26.15
C THR A 540 -14.60 -18.35 -25.31
N TYR A 541 -14.62 -17.83 -24.09
CA TYR A 541 -13.52 -17.91 -23.14
C TYR A 541 -13.95 -18.64 -21.88
N LYS A 542 -12.97 -19.32 -21.27
CA LYS A 542 -13.07 -19.95 -19.96
C LYS A 542 -12.25 -19.16 -18.95
N GLY A 543 -12.80 -18.93 -17.77
CA GLY A 543 -12.15 -18.20 -16.69
C GLY A 543 -12.33 -18.89 -15.34
N LEU A 544 -11.45 -18.55 -14.40
CA LEU A 544 -11.45 -19.08 -13.05
C LEU A 544 -11.47 -17.93 -12.05
N ILE A 545 -12.49 -17.88 -11.20
CA ILE A 545 -12.56 -16.94 -10.09
C ILE A 545 -12.17 -17.69 -8.83
N LEU A 546 -11.14 -17.19 -8.16
CA LEU A 546 -10.59 -17.74 -6.92
C LEU A 546 -10.69 -16.71 -5.82
N ALA A 547 -11.32 -17.08 -4.70
CA ALA A 547 -11.34 -16.28 -3.49
C ALA A 547 -10.63 -17.03 -2.36
N PHE A 548 -9.73 -16.36 -1.65
CA PHE A 548 -8.92 -17.00 -0.60
C PHE A 548 -8.29 -15.95 0.33
N SER A 549 -7.94 -16.36 1.54
CA SER A 549 -7.28 -15.54 2.55
C SER A 549 -5.82 -15.94 2.69
N LEU A 550 -4.91 -14.96 2.70
CA LEU A 550 -3.50 -15.16 3.00
C LEU A 550 -3.09 -14.37 4.26
N PRO A 551 -2.16 -14.89 5.08
CA PRO A 551 -1.61 -14.15 6.19
C PRO A 551 -0.78 -12.94 5.71
N LYS A 552 -0.47 -12.04 6.64
CA LYS A 552 0.45 -10.92 6.38
C LYS A 552 1.80 -11.42 5.87
N SER A 553 2.45 -10.61 5.04
CA SER A 553 3.74 -10.92 4.41
C SER A 553 3.72 -12.09 3.40
N SER A 554 2.55 -12.54 2.93
CA SER A 554 2.44 -13.50 1.82
C SER A 554 2.02 -12.82 0.51
N TYR A 555 2.46 -13.37 -0.61
CA TYR A 555 2.21 -12.83 -1.95
C TYR A 555 1.16 -13.66 -2.68
N ALA A 556 0.06 -13.03 -3.09
CA ALA A 556 -0.97 -13.70 -3.89
C ALA A 556 -0.42 -14.23 -5.22
N THR A 557 0.58 -13.55 -5.82
CA THR A 557 1.22 -14.03 -7.05
C THR A 557 1.95 -15.35 -6.85
N MET A 558 2.55 -15.60 -5.68
CA MET A 558 3.19 -16.89 -5.35
C MET A 558 2.16 -18.00 -5.11
N ALA A 559 1.02 -17.65 -4.50
CA ALA A 559 -0.11 -18.55 -4.36
C ALA A 559 -0.67 -18.97 -5.73
N LEU A 560 -0.87 -18.02 -6.65
CA LEU A 560 -1.35 -18.30 -8.00
C LEU A 560 -0.33 -19.02 -8.87
N ARG A 561 0.96 -18.68 -8.73
CA ARG A 561 2.08 -19.40 -9.36
C ARG A 561 1.98 -20.89 -9.06
N GLU A 562 1.74 -21.27 -7.80
CA GLU A 562 1.59 -22.67 -7.39
C GLU A 562 0.44 -23.38 -8.12
N ILE A 563 -0.76 -22.79 -8.15
CA ILE A 563 -1.95 -23.39 -8.78
C ILE A 563 -1.78 -23.49 -10.31
N LEU A 564 -1.23 -22.44 -10.93
CA LEU A 564 -1.07 -22.37 -12.38
C LEU A 564 0.13 -23.19 -12.86
N HIS A 565 1.11 -23.47 -11.99
CA HIS A 565 2.40 -24.06 -12.36
C HIS A 565 3.08 -23.29 -13.51
N ARG A 566 3.06 -21.96 -13.39
CA ARG A 566 3.65 -21.03 -14.36
C ARG A 566 4.43 -19.94 -13.64
N ASN A 567 5.58 -19.58 -14.21
CA ASN A 567 6.41 -18.51 -13.69
C ASN A 567 5.65 -17.18 -13.69
N GLU A 568 5.86 -16.36 -12.67
CA GLU A 568 5.25 -15.05 -12.45
C GLU A 568 5.45 -14.10 -13.65
N SER A 569 6.59 -14.20 -14.35
CA SER A 569 6.83 -13.43 -15.58
C SER A 569 5.81 -13.72 -16.67
N LYS A 570 5.44 -15.00 -16.86
CA LYS A 570 4.40 -15.43 -17.81
C LYS A 570 2.99 -15.04 -17.36
N LEU A 571 2.77 -14.91 -16.06
CA LEU A 571 1.51 -14.41 -15.49
C LEU A 571 1.30 -12.91 -15.72
N GLN A 572 2.40 -12.17 -15.95
CA GLN A 572 2.42 -10.71 -16.10
C GLN A 572 2.61 -10.23 -17.56
N THR A 573 2.91 -11.11 -18.52
CA THR A 573 3.38 -10.74 -19.87
C THR A 573 2.39 -10.03 -20.79
N HIS A 574 1.11 -9.91 -20.46
CA HIS A 574 0.20 -9.01 -21.20
C HIS A 574 0.20 -7.57 -20.68
N HIS A 575 0.85 -7.30 -19.54
CA HIS A 575 0.95 -5.95 -18.96
C HIS A 575 1.80 -4.99 -19.79
N GLN A 576 2.91 -5.46 -20.37
CA GLN A 576 3.84 -4.59 -21.11
C GLN A 576 3.28 -4.14 -22.47
N GLN A 577 2.48 -4.99 -23.13
CA GLN A 577 1.88 -4.68 -24.43
C GLN A 577 0.75 -3.64 -24.32
N GLN A 578 -0.02 -3.64 -23.21
CA GLN A 578 -1.09 -2.68 -22.98
C GLN A 578 -0.61 -1.31 -22.47
N GLU A 579 0.44 -1.25 -21.63
CA GLU A 579 1.04 0.05 -21.26
C GLU A 579 1.66 0.74 -22.48
N GLN A 580 2.29 -0.01 -23.39
CA GLN A 580 2.77 0.54 -24.65
C GLN A 580 1.64 1.03 -25.57
N SER A 581 0.52 0.30 -25.66
CA SER A 581 -0.61 0.70 -26.51
C SER A 581 -1.45 1.85 -25.94
N SER A 582 -1.57 1.94 -24.61
CA SER A 582 -2.26 3.05 -23.94
C SER A 582 -1.44 4.34 -23.95
N LEU A 583 -0.11 4.26 -23.84
CA LEU A 583 0.78 5.41 -24.05
C LEU A 583 0.73 5.91 -25.49
N THR A 584 0.68 5.03 -26.50
CA THR A 584 0.50 5.45 -27.90
C THR A 584 -0.87 6.11 -28.13
N ASN A 585 -1.93 5.61 -27.49
CA ASN A 585 -3.27 6.19 -27.65
C ASN A 585 -3.44 7.53 -26.91
N GLU A 586 -2.87 7.70 -25.71
CA GLU A 586 -2.83 9.03 -25.05
C GLU A 586 -1.97 10.04 -25.83
N THR A 587 -0.92 9.59 -26.52
CA THR A 587 -0.11 10.47 -27.38
C THR A 587 -0.85 10.87 -28.65
N ILE A 588 -1.67 9.98 -29.22
CA ILE A 588 -2.52 10.27 -30.39
C ILE A 588 -3.67 11.21 -30.01
N ILE A 589 -4.33 10.99 -28.86
CA ILE A 589 -5.42 11.85 -28.39
C ILE A 589 -4.91 13.27 -28.06
N ASN A 590 -3.74 13.39 -27.42
CA ASN A 590 -3.14 14.72 -27.17
C ASN A 590 -2.66 15.42 -28.45
N GLN A 591 -2.27 14.66 -29.50
CA GLN A 591 -1.92 15.23 -30.80
C GLN A 591 -3.15 15.65 -31.62
N GLU A 592 -4.27 14.94 -31.48
CA GLU A 592 -5.55 15.32 -32.11
C GLU A 592 -6.17 16.55 -31.42
N GLU A 593 -6.09 16.66 -30.08
CA GLU A 593 -6.53 17.87 -29.35
C GLU A 593 -5.65 19.10 -29.65
N GLU A 594 -4.33 18.95 -29.86
CA GLU A 594 -3.45 20.04 -30.31
C GLU A 594 -3.70 20.47 -31.77
N ILE A 595 -4.22 19.57 -32.62
CA ILE A 595 -4.56 19.91 -34.02
C ILE A 595 -5.91 20.63 -34.10
N GLU A 596 -6.90 20.27 -33.27
CA GLU A 596 -8.18 21.00 -33.19
C GLU A 596 -8.01 22.42 -32.60
N GLU A 597 -7.12 22.63 -31.62
CA GLU A 597 -6.84 24.00 -31.10
C GLU A 597 -6.09 24.91 -32.09
N ILE A 598 -5.43 24.35 -33.12
CA ILE A 598 -4.73 25.14 -34.15
C ILE A 598 -5.67 25.51 -35.33
N GLU A 599 -6.68 24.69 -35.62
CA GLU A 599 -7.67 24.99 -36.67
C GLU A 599 -8.68 26.07 -36.26
N ASP A 600 -8.99 26.21 -34.96
CA ASP A 600 -9.89 27.26 -34.43
C ASP A 600 -9.25 28.66 -34.29
N VAL A 601 -7.95 28.80 -34.61
CA VAL A 601 -7.23 30.09 -34.59
C VAL A 601 -6.94 30.63 -36.00
N VAL A 602 -7.27 29.87 -37.07
CA VAL A 602 -6.96 30.24 -38.47
C VAL A 602 -8.21 30.30 -39.38
N LEU A 603 -9.41 30.26 -38.81
CA LEU A 603 -10.67 30.62 -39.49
C LEU A 603 -11.37 31.76 -38.74
#